data_AF-A0A0P7UF32-F1
#
_entry.id   AF-A0A0P7UF32-F1
#
_cell.length_a   1.000
_cell.length_b   1.000
_cell.length_c   1.000
_cell.angle_alpha   90.00
_cell.angle_beta   90.00
_cell.angle_gamma   90.00
#
_symmetry.space_group_name_H-M   'P 1'
#
loop_
_entity.id
_entity.type
_entity.pdbx_description
1 polymer ?
#
loop_
_entity_poly.entity_id
_entity_poly.type
_entity_poly.pdbx_seq_one_letter_code
_entity_poly.pdbx_strand_id
1 'polypeptide(L)'
;MDSCSNNGDDKDPDVELFVKAGSDGESIGNCPFSQRLFMILWLKGVVFNITTIDMKRLDNRSERKGIHQATYFELMISYRVKAVFRKPPDLNNLAPGTHPPFLTFNGEVKTDVNKIEEFLEEVLAPPKYPKLAAKQKESNTAGNDIFAKFSAYIKNTKPEANAGLEKSLTRALRRLDSYLNAPLPGEVQEGNTEDRRSRRKFLDGDELTLADCNLLPKLHIVKVVAKKYRKYEIPEEMTGVWRYLRNAYEQEEFVNTCAADQEIELAYMDVAKRLAK
;
A
#
# COMPACT_ATOMS: atom_id res chain seq x y z
N MET A 1 5.57 -28.24 -41.77
CA MET A 1 4.35 -27.90 -41.03
C MET A 1 4.45 -28.62 -39.71
N ASP A 2 5.11 -28.02 -38.73
CA ASP A 2 5.19 -28.58 -37.37
C ASP A 2 4.48 -27.61 -36.43
N SER A 3 3.18 -27.88 -36.23
CA SER A 3 2.37 -27.23 -35.21
C SER A 3 2.67 -27.90 -33.86
N CYS A 4 3.64 -27.38 -33.13
CA CYS A 4 3.74 -27.64 -31.70
C CYS A 4 2.53 -26.98 -31.03
N SER A 5 1.59 -27.80 -30.61
CA SER A 5 0.46 -27.38 -29.78
C SER A 5 1.00 -27.03 -28.39
N ASN A 6 1.16 -25.74 -28.09
CA ASN A 6 1.37 -25.27 -26.72
C ASN A 6 0.05 -25.40 -25.94
N ASN A 7 -0.27 -26.62 -25.50
CA ASN A 7 -1.28 -26.87 -24.49
C ASN A 7 -0.61 -26.83 -23.11
N GLY A 8 -0.31 -25.63 -22.62
CA GLY A 8 0.25 -25.38 -21.29
C GLY A 8 -0.51 -24.26 -20.58
N ASP A 9 -1.53 -24.66 -19.81
CA ASP A 9 -2.21 -23.93 -18.73
C ASP A 9 -2.66 -22.47 -18.97
N ASP A 10 -3.79 -22.30 -19.67
CA ASP A 10 -4.63 -21.09 -19.61
C ASP A 10 -5.50 -21.06 -18.33
N LYS A 11 -4.97 -21.57 -17.20
CA LYS A 11 -5.66 -21.49 -15.91
C LYS A 11 -5.19 -20.23 -15.19
N ASP A 12 -6.13 -19.44 -14.71
CA ASP A 12 -5.81 -18.33 -13.82
C ASP A 12 -5.06 -18.86 -12.59
N PRO A 13 -4.00 -18.17 -12.14
CA PRO A 13 -3.24 -18.60 -10.98
C PRO A 13 -4.11 -18.55 -9.73
N ASP A 14 -3.90 -19.50 -8.82
CA ASP A 14 -4.49 -19.43 -7.49
C ASP A 14 -3.65 -18.49 -6.62
N VAL A 15 -4.21 -17.32 -6.35
CA VAL A 15 -3.53 -16.23 -5.63
C VAL A 15 -4.28 -15.95 -4.33
N GLU A 16 -3.56 -16.01 -3.20
CA GLU A 16 -4.11 -15.60 -1.91
C GLU A 16 -3.12 -14.71 -1.16
N LEU A 17 -3.57 -13.51 -0.81
CA LEU A 17 -2.82 -12.51 -0.07
C LEU A 17 -3.19 -12.57 1.42
N PHE A 18 -2.18 -12.76 2.26
CA PHE A 18 -2.35 -12.78 3.71
C PHE A 18 -1.96 -11.42 4.28
N VAL A 19 -2.92 -10.75 4.92
CA VAL A 19 -2.77 -9.39 5.45
C VAL A 19 -2.97 -9.35 6.95
N LYS A 20 -2.48 -8.29 7.59
CA LYS A 20 -2.71 -8.07 9.02
C LYS A 20 -4.20 -7.77 9.27
N ALA A 21 -4.82 -8.45 10.23
CA ALA A 21 -6.18 -8.15 10.67
C ALA A 21 -6.24 -6.85 11.49
N GLY A 22 -7.41 -6.21 11.46
CA GLY A 22 -7.78 -5.06 12.29
C GLY A 22 -7.90 -5.42 13.77
N SER A 23 -8.30 -4.44 14.57
CA SER A 23 -8.46 -4.59 16.01
C SER A 23 -9.58 -5.56 16.41
N ASP A 24 -10.55 -5.77 15.52
CA ASP A 24 -11.63 -6.76 15.62
C ASP A 24 -11.17 -8.21 15.35
N GLY A 25 -9.99 -8.38 14.74
CA GLY A 25 -9.45 -9.67 14.30
C GLY A 25 -10.04 -10.20 12.98
N GLU A 26 -10.84 -9.39 12.28
CA GLU A 26 -11.56 -9.77 11.06
C GLU A 26 -11.26 -8.85 9.88
N SER A 27 -11.38 -7.54 10.08
CA SER A 27 -11.24 -6.52 9.04
C SER A 27 -9.79 -6.32 8.62
N ILE A 28 -9.57 -5.53 7.56
CA ILE A 28 -8.22 -5.17 7.13
C ILE A 28 -7.61 -4.20 8.13
N GLY A 29 -6.49 -4.60 8.74
CA GLY A 29 -5.77 -3.78 9.70
C GLY A 29 -4.78 -2.82 9.05
N ASN A 30 -4.34 -1.83 9.84
CA ASN A 30 -3.31 -0.89 9.41
C ASN A 30 -1.97 -1.59 9.14
N CYS A 31 -1.62 -1.72 7.85
CA CYS A 31 -0.32 -2.15 7.38
C CYS A 31 -0.05 -1.61 5.96
N PRO A 32 0.84 -0.61 5.78
CA PRO A 32 1.08 -0.01 4.46
C PRO A 32 1.69 -1.02 3.47
N PHE A 33 2.38 -2.04 3.97
CA PHE A 33 2.93 -3.11 3.14
C PHE A 33 1.85 -4.06 2.62
N SER A 34 0.85 -4.38 3.45
CA SER A 34 -0.28 -5.21 3.03
C SER A 34 -1.11 -4.49 1.99
N GLN A 35 -1.39 -3.20 2.22
CA GLN A 35 -2.11 -2.37 1.24
C GLN A 35 -1.34 -2.26 -0.08
N ARG A 36 -0.01 -2.08 -0.07
CA ARG A 36 0.82 -2.07 -1.29
C ARG A 36 0.59 -3.30 -2.17
N LEU A 37 0.68 -4.51 -1.60
CA LEU A 37 0.49 -5.74 -2.35
C LEU A 37 -0.96 -5.93 -2.82
N PHE A 38 -1.92 -5.50 -2.01
CA PHE A 38 -3.34 -5.53 -2.38
C PHE A 38 -3.61 -4.62 -3.59
N MET A 39 -3.11 -3.38 -3.58
CA MET A 39 -3.20 -2.47 -4.73
C MET A 39 -2.58 -3.09 -5.99
N ILE A 40 -1.42 -3.74 -5.87
CA ILE A 40 -0.73 -4.37 -7.02
C ILE A 40 -1.60 -5.48 -7.62
N LEU A 41 -2.12 -6.40 -6.81
CA LEU A 41 -2.97 -7.49 -7.30
C LEU A 41 -4.26 -6.96 -7.95
N TRP A 42 -4.85 -5.90 -7.38
CA TRP A 42 -6.01 -5.24 -7.96
C TRP A 42 -5.70 -4.65 -9.33
N LEU A 43 -4.64 -3.84 -9.44
CA LEU A 43 -4.22 -3.21 -10.69
C LEU A 43 -3.79 -4.23 -11.75
N LYS A 44 -3.28 -5.40 -11.33
CA LYS A 44 -3.01 -6.51 -12.25
C LYS A 44 -4.29 -7.10 -12.83
N GLY A 45 -5.44 -6.96 -12.18
CA GLY A 45 -6.70 -7.54 -12.64
C GLY A 45 -6.74 -9.07 -12.55
N VAL A 46 -5.84 -9.66 -11.75
CA VAL A 46 -5.86 -11.10 -11.44
C VAL A 46 -6.96 -11.38 -10.42
N VAL A 47 -7.60 -12.54 -10.48
CA VAL A 47 -8.52 -12.97 -9.42
C VAL A 47 -7.70 -13.46 -8.23
N PHE A 48 -7.98 -12.93 -7.03
CA PHE A 48 -7.29 -13.35 -5.81
C PHE A 48 -8.20 -13.40 -4.59
N ASN A 49 -7.74 -14.13 -3.57
CA ASN A 49 -8.34 -14.13 -2.24
C ASN A 49 -7.53 -13.25 -1.29
N ILE A 50 -8.20 -12.70 -0.28
CA ILE A 50 -7.54 -12.03 0.84
C ILE A 50 -7.85 -12.81 2.11
N THR A 51 -6.82 -13.13 2.89
CA THR A 51 -6.97 -13.68 4.23
C THR A 51 -6.40 -12.72 5.27
N THR A 52 -7.23 -12.27 6.22
CA THR A 52 -6.78 -11.47 7.36
C THR A 52 -6.23 -12.37 8.48
N ILE A 53 -5.12 -11.96 9.10
CA ILE A 53 -4.43 -12.70 10.17
C ILE A 53 -4.40 -11.87 11.46
N ASP A 54 -5.07 -12.36 12.49
CA ASP A 54 -4.99 -11.80 13.84
C ASP A 54 -3.72 -12.25 14.56
N MET A 55 -2.74 -11.36 14.60
CA MET A 55 -1.45 -11.58 15.25
C MET A 55 -1.55 -11.80 16.77
N LYS A 56 -2.59 -11.28 17.45
CA LYS A 56 -2.75 -11.42 18.91
C LYS A 56 -3.31 -12.79 19.28
N ARG A 57 -4.21 -13.33 18.45
CA ARG A 57 -4.82 -14.65 18.66
C ARG A 57 -3.91 -15.81 18.23
N LEU A 58 -2.87 -15.55 17.44
CA LEU A 58 -1.85 -16.56 17.12
C LEU A 58 -1.00 -16.97 18.33
N ASP A 59 -0.81 -16.08 19.31
CA ASP A 59 -0.05 -16.38 20.53
C ASP A 59 -0.88 -17.13 21.59
N ASN A 60 -2.21 -16.94 21.59
CA ASN A 60 -3.12 -17.60 22.54
C ASN A 60 -3.74 -18.87 21.94
N ARG A 61 -3.17 -20.04 22.25
CA ARG A 61 -3.63 -21.38 21.80
C ARG A 61 -5.07 -21.78 22.16
N SER A 62 -5.84 -20.93 22.83
CA SER A 62 -7.15 -21.26 23.36
C SER A 62 -8.18 -20.21 22.99
N GLU A 63 -8.83 -20.39 21.83
CA GLU A 63 -10.29 -20.50 21.74
C GLU A 63 -10.72 -20.85 20.31
N ARG A 64 -11.73 -21.73 20.21
CA ARG A 64 -12.34 -22.21 18.96
C ARG A 64 -13.57 -21.38 18.69
N LYS A 65 -13.48 -20.40 17.78
CA LYS A 65 -14.67 -19.83 17.12
C LYS A 65 -14.46 -19.89 15.61
N GLY A 66 -15.49 -20.34 14.92
CA GLY A 66 -15.46 -20.70 13.51
C GLY A 66 -15.10 -19.51 12.62
N ILE A 67 -14.62 -19.83 11.42
CA ILE A 67 -14.41 -18.89 10.32
C ILE A 67 -15.72 -18.13 10.10
N HIS A 68 -15.72 -16.82 10.32
CA HIS A 68 -16.79 -15.95 9.86
C HIS A 68 -16.34 -15.41 8.52
N GLN A 69 -17.00 -15.88 7.47
CA GLN A 69 -16.79 -15.40 6.12
C GLN A 69 -17.50 -14.05 6.05
N ALA A 70 -16.78 -12.96 6.31
CA ALA A 70 -17.31 -11.61 6.06
C ALA A 70 -17.42 -11.42 4.54
N THR A 71 -18.57 -11.75 3.98
CA THR A 71 -18.91 -11.40 2.60
C THR A 71 -19.24 -9.91 2.56
N TYR A 72 -18.22 -9.07 2.32
CA TYR A 72 -18.48 -7.70 1.88
C TYR A 72 -19.13 -7.77 0.49
N PHE A 73 -20.19 -6.97 0.35
CA PHE A 73 -21.24 -7.01 -0.66
C PHE A 73 -20.80 -7.22 -2.13
N GLU A 74 -21.68 -7.87 -2.90
CA GLU A 74 -21.59 -8.25 -4.32
C GLU A 74 -21.41 -7.08 -5.32
N LEU A 75 -20.24 -6.43 -5.34
CA LEU A 75 -19.93 -5.47 -6.42
C LEU A 75 -18.46 -5.39 -6.83
N MET A 76 -17.66 -6.43 -6.55
CA MET A 76 -16.25 -6.45 -6.98
C MET A 76 -15.89 -7.79 -7.63
N ILE A 77 -15.86 -7.79 -8.97
CA ILE A 77 -15.64 -8.98 -9.80
C ILE A 77 -14.17 -9.51 -9.68
N SER A 78 -13.27 -8.81 -8.98
CA SER A 78 -11.81 -9.08 -9.00
C SER A 78 -11.23 -9.79 -7.76
N TYR A 79 -11.85 -9.75 -6.58
CA TYR A 79 -11.27 -10.43 -5.40
C TYR A 79 -12.31 -10.83 -4.35
N ARG A 80 -12.00 -11.87 -3.58
CA ARG A 80 -12.85 -12.40 -2.49
C ARG A 80 -12.14 -12.28 -1.14
N VAL A 81 -12.79 -11.70 -0.14
CA VAL A 81 -12.23 -11.57 1.22
C VAL A 81 -12.66 -12.75 2.10
N LYS A 82 -11.71 -13.35 2.81
CA LYS A 82 -11.88 -14.41 3.80
C LYS A 82 -11.20 -13.95 5.11
N ALA A 83 -11.82 -14.16 6.26
CA ALA A 83 -11.19 -13.88 7.56
C ALA A 83 -10.74 -15.19 8.20
N VAL A 84 -9.49 -15.26 8.71
CA VAL A 84 -8.96 -16.48 9.32
C VAL A 84 -8.38 -16.20 10.71
N PHE A 85 -9.02 -16.77 11.73
CA PHE A 85 -8.64 -16.61 13.15
C PHE A 85 -7.55 -17.58 13.62
N ARG A 86 -6.92 -18.30 12.69
CA ARG A 86 -5.92 -19.34 12.94
C ARG A 86 -4.89 -19.32 11.84
N LYS A 87 -3.71 -19.89 12.09
CA LYS A 87 -2.80 -20.24 11.00
C LYS A 87 -3.52 -21.30 10.12
N PRO A 88 -3.84 -21.01 8.85
CA PRO A 88 -4.41 -22.01 7.95
C PRO A 88 -3.55 -23.28 7.94
N PRO A 89 -4.15 -24.47 7.78
CA PRO A 89 -3.42 -25.76 7.76
C PRO A 89 -2.28 -25.76 6.73
N ASP A 90 -2.50 -25.11 5.59
CA ASP A 90 -1.53 -24.99 4.49
C ASP A 90 -0.33 -24.09 4.83
N LEU A 91 -0.46 -23.26 5.88
CA LEU A 91 0.62 -22.43 6.39
C LEU A 91 1.49 -23.15 7.42
N ASN A 92 1.22 -24.42 7.78
CA ASN A 92 2.08 -25.16 8.72
C ASN A 92 3.54 -25.24 8.25
N ASN A 93 3.78 -25.11 6.94
CA ASN A 93 5.11 -25.06 6.33
C ASN A 93 5.75 -23.66 6.33
N LEU A 94 5.05 -22.61 6.78
CA LEU A 94 5.65 -21.30 7.01
C LEU A 94 6.64 -21.39 8.17
N ALA A 95 7.83 -20.84 7.97
CA ALA A 95 8.81 -20.64 9.02
C ALA A 95 8.14 -20.01 10.26
N PRO A 96 8.44 -20.51 11.47
CA PRO A 96 7.95 -19.89 12.70
C PRO A 96 8.30 -18.38 12.70
N GLY A 97 7.29 -17.52 12.91
CA GLY A 97 7.49 -16.07 12.92
C GLY A 97 7.33 -15.35 11.59
N THR A 98 6.87 -15.99 10.50
CA THR A 98 6.47 -15.24 9.30
C THR A 98 5.30 -14.30 9.63
N HIS A 99 5.56 -12.99 9.56
CA HIS A 99 4.57 -11.95 9.79
C HIS A 99 3.92 -11.52 8.46
N PRO A 100 2.62 -11.20 8.44
CA PRO A 100 1.99 -10.60 7.27
C PRO A 100 2.62 -9.22 6.94
N PRO A 101 2.66 -8.84 5.66
CA PRO A 101 2.06 -9.55 4.54
C PRO A 101 2.95 -10.66 3.93
N PHE A 102 2.29 -11.69 3.41
CA PHE A 102 2.89 -12.71 2.54
C PHE A 102 1.82 -13.20 1.56
N LEU A 103 2.23 -13.96 0.54
CA LEU A 103 1.37 -14.39 -0.57
C LEU A 103 1.52 -15.90 -0.76
N THR A 104 0.46 -16.60 -1.12
CA THR A 104 0.56 -17.90 -1.82
C THR A 104 0.21 -17.72 -3.29
N PHE A 105 1.04 -18.30 -4.16
CA PHE A 105 0.83 -18.30 -5.60
C PHE A 105 0.94 -19.74 -6.10
N ASN A 106 -0.17 -20.30 -6.58
CA ASN A 106 -0.30 -21.72 -6.95
C ASN A 106 0.17 -22.66 -5.82
N GLY A 107 -0.19 -22.33 -4.57
CA GLY A 107 0.22 -23.07 -3.37
C GLY A 107 1.64 -22.78 -2.87
N GLU A 108 2.47 -22.04 -3.61
CA GLU A 108 3.80 -21.66 -3.14
C GLU A 108 3.78 -20.37 -2.32
N VAL A 109 4.34 -20.43 -1.12
CA VAL A 109 4.50 -19.23 -0.28
C VAL A 109 5.61 -18.34 -0.84
N LYS A 110 5.30 -17.04 -0.96
CA LYS A 110 6.24 -15.95 -1.19
C LYS A 110 6.22 -15.01 0.03
N THR A 111 7.40 -14.65 0.51
CA THR A 111 7.62 -13.72 1.63
C THR A 111 8.54 -12.58 1.19
N ASP A 112 8.63 -11.52 2.00
CA ASP A 112 9.29 -10.25 1.67
C ASP A 112 8.52 -9.44 0.62
N VAL A 113 8.09 -8.25 1.02
CA VAL A 113 7.20 -7.39 0.22
C VAL A 113 7.83 -7.01 -1.12
N ASN A 114 9.13 -6.74 -1.16
CA ASN A 114 9.79 -6.33 -2.38
C ASN A 114 9.97 -7.52 -3.32
N LYS A 115 10.34 -8.69 -2.79
CA LYS A 115 10.43 -9.92 -3.59
C LYS A 115 9.08 -10.37 -4.14
N ILE A 116 8.01 -10.22 -3.36
CA ILE A 116 6.65 -10.50 -3.84
C ILE A 116 6.26 -9.54 -4.97
N GLU A 117 6.54 -8.24 -4.83
CA GLU A 117 6.29 -7.26 -5.89
C GLU A 117 7.05 -7.60 -7.18
N GLU A 118 8.36 -7.87 -7.08
CA GLU A 118 9.21 -8.27 -8.21
C GLU A 118 8.64 -9.51 -8.92
N PHE A 119 8.28 -10.52 -8.13
CA PHE A 119 7.68 -11.76 -8.63
C PHE A 119 6.34 -11.52 -9.33
N LEU A 120 5.45 -10.71 -8.74
CA LEU A 120 4.14 -10.40 -9.34
C LEU A 120 4.28 -9.60 -10.63
N GLU A 121 5.22 -8.65 -10.69
CA GLU A 121 5.48 -7.87 -11.91
C GLU A 121 6.06 -8.73 -13.03
N GLU A 122 6.88 -9.73 -12.70
CA GLU A 122 7.47 -10.68 -13.65
C GLU A 122 6.45 -11.71 -14.17
N VAL A 123 5.70 -12.35 -13.27
CA VAL A 123 4.81 -13.47 -13.61
C VAL A 123 3.47 -13.00 -14.17
N LEU A 124 2.93 -11.88 -13.65
CA LEU A 124 1.69 -11.29 -14.16
C LEU A 124 2.03 -10.22 -15.20
N ALA A 125 2.50 -10.64 -16.37
CA ALA A 125 3.00 -9.75 -17.42
C ALA A 125 2.06 -9.69 -18.65
N PRO A 126 2.28 -8.73 -19.58
CA PRO A 126 1.55 -8.65 -20.84
C PRO A 126 1.72 -9.93 -21.70
N PRO A 127 0.71 -10.30 -22.53
CA PRO A 127 -0.48 -9.52 -22.88
C PRO A 127 -1.66 -9.66 -21.91
N LYS A 128 -1.64 -10.64 -20.99
CA LYS A 128 -2.78 -10.95 -20.12
C LYS A 128 -2.95 -9.94 -18.98
N TYR A 129 -1.85 -9.45 -18.42
CA TYR A 129 -1.86 -8.52 -17.29
C TYR A 129 -1.04 -7.26 -17.60
N PRO A 130 -1.41 -6.08 -17.08
CA PRO A 130 -0.71 -4.84 -17.36
C PRO A 130 0.67 -4.79 -16.70
N LYS A 131 1.59 -4.03 -17.29
CA LYS A 131 2.89 -3.69 -16.69
C LYS A 131 2.71 -2.50 -15.74
N LEU A 132 3.14 -2.63 -14.49
CA LEU A 132 2.95 -1.59 -13.46
C LEU A 132 4.25 -0.86 -13.09
N ALA A 133 5.41 -1.36 -13.54
CA ALA A 133 6.69 -0.72 -13.26
C ALA A 133 6.75 0.70 -13.84
N ALA A 134 7.16 1.66 -13.01
CA ALA A 134 7.36 3.05 -13.42
C ALA A 134 8.43 3.16 -14.51
N LYS A 135 8.19 4.05 -15.47
CA LYS A 135 9.09 4.38 -16.58
C LYS A 135 10.24 5.27 -16.09
N GLN A 136 9.95 6.24 -15.22
CA GLN A 136 10.96 7.14 -14.69
C GLN A 136 11.57 6.57 -13.41
N LYS A 137 12.90 6.48 -13.37
CA LYS A 137 13.61 5.99 -12.17
C LYS A 137 13.34 6.85 -10.93
N GLU A 138 13.15 8.15 -11.11
CA GLU A 138 12.88 9.10 -10.02
C GLU A 138 11.50 8.86 -9.37
N SER A 139 10.51 8.34 -10.11
CA SER A 139 9.19 7.98 -9.56
C SER A 139 9.32 6.97 -8.42
N ASN A 140 10.24 6.02 -8.52
CA ASN A 140 10.45 4.97 -7.52
C ASN A 140 11.11 5.49 -6.23
N THR A 141 11.77 6.65 -6.27
CA THR A 141 12.49 7.23 -5.13
C THR A 141 11.82 8.49 -4.58
N ALA A 142 10.91 9.12 -5.33
CA ALA A 142 10.13 10.26 -4.90
C ALA A 142 9.36 9.94 -3.60
N GLY A 143 9.61 10.72 -2.55
CA GLY A 143 8.95 10.55 -1.26
C GLY A 143 9.39 9.35 -0.42
N ASN A 144 10.45 8.63 -0.80
CA ASN A 144 10.89 7.41 -0.13
C ASN A 144 11.25 7.59 1.37
N ASP A 145 11.70 8.78 1.77
CA ASP A 145 12.10 9.07 3.15
C ASP A 145 10.97 9.68 4.00
N ILE A 146 9.82 10.03 3.42
CA ILE A 146 8.69 10.67 4.12
C ILE A 146 8.26 9.84 5.33
N PHE A 147 8.05 8.54 5.13
CA PHE A 147 7.55 7.67 6.20
C PHE A 147 8.55 7.50 7.35
N ALA A 148 9.85 7.51 7.05
CA ALA A 148 10.90 7.49 8.06
C ALA A 148 10.93 8.80 8.87
N LYS A 149 10.81 9.96 8.20
CA LYS A 149 10.72 11.27 8.87
C LYS A 149 9.46 11.38 9.74
N PHE A 150 8.33 10.94 9.22
CA PHE A 150 7.07 10.86 9.97
C PHE A 150 7.20 9.94 11.18
N SER A 151 7.80 8.76 11.02
CA SER A 151 8.01 7.81 12.12
C SER A 151 8.85 8.42 13.25
N ALA A 152 9.90 9.18 12.91
CA ALA A 152 10.70 9.89 13.90
C ALA A 152 9.89 11.01 14.59
N TYR A 153 9.11 11.78 13.82
CA TYR A 153 8.27 12.85 14.33
C TYR A 153 7.17 12.35 15.28
N ILE A 154 6.41 11.33 14.87
CA ILE A 154 5.24 10.87 15.63
C ILE A 154 5.62 10.13 16.92
N LYS A 155 6.75 9.42 16.91
CA LYS A 155 7.28 8.69 18.09
C LYS A 155 8.06 9.58 19.05
N ASN A 156 8.30 10.83 18.69
CA ASN A 156 9.04 11.78 19.52
C ASN A 156 8.30 12.08 20.83
N THR A 157 9.06 12.14 21.92
CA THR A 157 8.57 12.51 23.26
C THR A 157 9.18 13.82 23.78
N LYS A 158 10.19 14.34 23.09
CA LYS A 158 11.02 15.49 23.50
C LYS A 158 10.52 16.79 22.86
N PRO A 159 9.95 17.75 23.62
CA PRO A 159 9.45 19.01 23.07
C PRO A 159 10.49 19.79 22.25
N GLU A 160 11.73 19.82 22.73
CA GLU A 160 12.85 20.54 22.11
C GLU A 160 13.21 20.01 20.72
N ALA A 161 12.98 18.72 20.47
CA ALA A 161 13.23 18.09 19.17
C ALA A 161 12.04 18.23 18.20
N ASN A 162 10.86 18.56 18.69
CA ASN A 162 9.61 18.45 17.92
C ASN A 162 9.61 19.37 16.68
N ALA A 163 9.98 20.64 16.86
CA ALA A 163 10.03 21.61 15.76
C ALA A 163 11.01 21.20 14.65
N GLY A 164 12.16 20.61 15.03
CA GLY A 164 13.14 20.10 14.07
C GLY A 164 12.62 18.91 13.26
N LEU A 165 11.94 17.97 13.93
CA LEU A 165 11.37 16.78 13.30
C LEU A 165 10.19 17.13 12.38
N GLU A 166 9.31 18.04 12.81
CA GLU A 166 8.21 18.57 11.99
C GLU A 166 8.73 19.26 10.72
N LYS A 167 9.76 20.10 10.87
CA LYS A 167 10.44 20.75 9.74
C LYS A 167 11.08 19.73 8.81
N SER A 168 11.64 18.64 9.35
CA SER A 168 12.20 17.55 8.54
C SER A 168 11.12 16.80 7.75
N LEU A 169 9.97 16.51 8.36
CA LEU A 169 8.83 15.89 7.66
C LEU A 169 8.31 16.81 6.55
N THR A 170 8.09 18.08 6.88
CA THR A 170 7.63 19.11 5.94
C THR A 170 8.59 19.27 4.77
N ARG A 171 9.92 19.22 5.01
CA ARG A 171 10.92 19.25 3.94
C ARG A 171 10.85 18.02 3.03
N ALA A 172 10.59 16.83 3.58
CA ALA A 172 10.42 15.62 2.77
C ALA A 172 9.16 15.71 1.89
N LEU A 173 8.04 16.18 2.43
CA LEU A 173 6.82 16.45 1.67
C LEU A 173 7.02 17.50 0.58
N ARG A 174 7.77 18.58 0.85
CA ARG A 174 8.11 19.59 -0.19
C ARG A 174 8.91 19.02 -1.36
N ARG A 175 9.80 18.05 -1.12
CA ARG A 175 10.53 17.41 -2.22
C ARG A 175 9.60 16.58 -3.11
N LEU A 176 8.68 15.84 -2.49
CA LEU A 176 7.63 15.13 -3.24
C LEU A 176 6.74 16.11 -4.00
N ASP A 177 6.33 17.22 -3.38
CA ASP A 177 5.54 18.26 -4.03
C ASP A 177 6.25 18.87 -5.24
N SER A 178 7.54 19.18 -5.09
CA SER A 178 8.38 19.68 -6.18
C SER A 178 8.44 18.70 -7.34
N TYR A 179 8.62 17.40 -7.04
CA TYR A 179 8.63 16.34 -8.03
C TYR A 179 7.28 16.22 -8.77
N LEU A 180 6.16 16.23 -8.04
CA LEU A 180 4.81 16.16 -8.60
C LEU A 180 4.46 17.39 -9.45
N ASN A 181 5.05 18.54 -9.18
CA ASN A 181 4.83 19.76 -9.95
C ASN A 181 5.78 19.92 -11.13
N ALA A 182 6.93 19.25 -11.13
CA ALA A 182 7.86 19.25 -12.26
C ALA A 182 7.35 18.36 -13.40
N PRO A 183 7.25 18.87 -14.65
CA PRO A 183 6.84 18.05 -15.80
C PRO A 183 7.78 16.87 -16.03
N LEU A 184 7.21 15.70 -16.34
CA LEU A 184 7.98 14.56 -16.83
C LEU A 184 8.46 14.80 -18.27
N PRO A 185 9.51 14.11 -18.77
CA PRO A 185 10.04 14.32 -20.12
C PRO A 185 9.00 14.22 -21.26
N GLY A 186 7.96 13.40 -21.10
CA GLY A 186 6.87 13.25 -22.09
C GLY A 186 5.75 14.30 -22.01
N GLU A 187 5.73 15.15 -20.97
CA GLU A 187 4.70 16.19 -20.79
C GLU A 187 5.08 17.52 -21.46
N VAL A 188 6.37 17.71 -21.77
CA VAL A 188 6.87 18.97 -22.34
C VAL A 188 6.59 18.97 -23.84
N GLN A 189 5.57 19.72 -24.28
CA GLN A 189 5.35 20.00 -25.70
C GLN A 189 6.29 21.10 -26.19
N GLU A 190 6.96 20.87 -27.34
CA GLU A 190 7.79 21.89 -27.98
C GLU A 190 6.96 23.14 -28.28
N GLY A 191 7.41 24.29 -27.76
CA GLY A 191 6.86 25.61 -28.10
C GLY A 191 5.82 26.20 -27.12
N ASN A 192 5.35 25.46 -26.11
CA ASN A 192 4.42 26.03 -25.12
C ASN A 192 5.15 26.43 -23.83
N THR A 193 5.50 27.72 -23.72
CA THR A 193 6.26 28.29 -22.60
C THR A 193 5.41 28.70 -21.40
N GLU A 194 4.09 28.63 -21.48
CA GLU A 194 3.21 29.37 -20.56
C GLU A 194 2.66 28.55 -19.37
N ASP A 195 2.89 27.24 -19.28
CA ASP A 195 2.54 26.48 -18.07
C ASP A 195 3.56 25.37 -17.76
N ARG A 196 4.58 25.72 -16.96
CA ARG A 196 5.68 24.81 -16.60
C ARG A 196 5.31 23.81 -15.50
N ARG A 197 4.04 23.71 -15.09
CA ARG A 197 3.62 22.81 -14.02
C ARG A 197 3.00 21.54 -14.59
N SER A 198 3.45 20.40 -14.09
CA SER A 198 2.88 19.10 -14.44
C SER A 198 1.39 19.02 -14.08
N ARG A 199 0.62 18.35 -14.93
CA ARG A 199 -0.81 18.09 -14.72
C ARG A 199 -1.11 16.60 -14.49
N ARG A 200 -0.09 15.74 -14.56
CA ARG A 200 -0.25 14.30 -14.34
C ARG A 200 -0.95 13.97 -13.03
N LYS A 201 -1.67 12.85 -13.06
CA LYS A 201 -2.44 12.39 -11.90
C LYS A 201 -1.58 11.79 -10.80
N PHE A 202 -0.58 10.97 -11.16
CA PHE A 202 0.20 10.12 -10.27
C PHE A 202 1.71 10.32 -10.43
N LEU A 203 2.55 9.52 -9.76
CA LEU A 203 4.00 9.75 -9.73
C LEU A 203 4.62 9.73 -11.13
N ASP A 204 4.25 8.75 -11.96
CA ASP A 204 4.89 8.46 -13.24
C ASP A 204 4.03 8.79 -14.48
N GLY A 205 2.86 9.40 -14.28
CA GLY A 205 1.92 9.72 -15.36
C GLY A 205 0.47 9.72 -14.87
N ASP A 206 -0.45 9.37 -15.76
CA ASP A 206 -1.89 9.37 -15.47
C ASP A 206 -2.44 8.02 -15.00
N GLU A 207 -1.60 6.98 -15.00
CA GLU A 207 -1.92 5.63 -14.53
C GLU A 207 -1.13 5.32 -13.25
N LEU A 208 -1.74 4.53 -12.35
CA LEU A 208 -1.07 4.07 -11.13
C LEU A 208 0.06 3.08 -11.46
N THR A 209 1.17 3.20 -10.74
CA THR A 209 2.36 2.34 -10.88
C THR A 209 2.73 1.66 -9.56
N LEU A 210 3.73 0.78 -9.59
CA LEU A 210 4.33 0.19 -8.38
C LEU A 210 4.85 1.27 -7.41
N ALA A 211 5.32 2.41 -7.93
CA ALA A 211 5.76 3.53 -7.11
C ALA A 211 4.60 4.12 -6.28
N ASP A 212 3.43 4.25 -6.89
CA ASP A 212 2.21 4.74 -6.22
C ASP A 212 1.71 3.75 -5.17
N CYS A 213 1.69 2.46 -5.51
CA CYS A 213 1.33 1.38 -4.58
C CYS A 213 2.23 1.38 -3.33
N ASN A 214 3.50 1.77 -3.48
CA ASN A 214 4.45 1.87 -2.37
C ASN A 214 4.28 3.14 -1.52
N LEU A 215 3.97 4.28 -2.15
CA LEU A 215 3.93 5.59 -1.49
C LEU A 215 2.56 5.90 -0.88
N LEU A 216 1.46 5.67 -1.60
CA LEU A 216 0.11 6.09 -1.19
C LEU A 216 -0.32 5.54 0.17
N PRO A 217 -0.14 4.24 0.49
CA PRO A 217 -0.48 3.72 1.82
C PRO A 217 0.27 4.44 2.95
N LYS A 218 1.56 4.74 2.73
CA LYS A 218 2.41 5.45 3.70
C LYS A 218 1.95 6.90 3.86
N LEU A 219 1.66 7.58 2.76
CA LEU A 219 1.25 8.98 2.76
C LEU A 219 -0.13 9.16 3.40
N HIS A 220 -1.04 8.20 3.22
CA HIS A 220 -2.34 8.18 3.89
C HIS A 220 -2.21 8.07 5.41
N ILE A 221 -1.39 7.14 5.89
CA ILE A 221 -1.07 7.02 7.32
C ILE A 221 -0.50 8.33 7.87
N VAL A 222 0.45 8.96 7.15
CA VAL A 222 1.01 10.26 7.55
C VAL A 222 -0.09 11.30 7.72
N LYS A 223 -1.01 11.42 6.75
CA LYS A 223 -2.13 12.38 6.78
C LYS A 223 -3.06 12.13 7.98
N VAL A 224 -3.52 10.89 8.17
CA VAL A 224 -4.48 10.54 9.24
C VAL A 224 -3.86 10.71 10.62
N VAL A 225 -2.70 10.09 10.85
CA VAL A 225 -2.08 10.02 12.17
C VAL A 225 -1.48 11.35 12.60
N ALA A 226 -0.80 12.08 11.70
CA ALA A 226 -0.21 13.37 12.05
C ALA A 226 -1.29 14.41 12.40
N LYS A 227 -2.43 14.38 11.69
CA LYS A 227 -3.59 15.21 12.02
C LYS A 227 -4.15 14.86 13.40
N LYS A 228 -4.41 13.57 13.65
CA LYS A 228 -5.00 13.11 14.91
C LYS A 228 -4.16 13.43 16.15
N TYR A 229 -2.85 13.14 16.10
CA TYR A 229 -2.01 13.13 17.32
C TYR A 229 -1.08 14.34 17.45
N ARG A 230 -0.90 15.12 16.38
CA ARG A 230 -0.03 16.31 16.37
C ARG A 230 -0.69 17.57 15.83
N LYS A 231 -1.95 17.49 15.35
CA LYS A 231 -2.63 18.59 14.65
C LYS A 231 -1.82 19.11 13.46
N TYR A 232 -0.97 18.26 12.89
CA TYR A 232 -0.18 18.57 11.71
C TYR A 232 -1.00 18.19 10.48
N GLU A 233 -1.18 19.15 9.59
CA GLU A 233 -1.77 18.93 8.27
C GLU A 233 -0.72 19.21 7.20
N ILE A 234 -0.84 18.53 6.06
CA ILE A 234 0.01 18.82 4.90
C ILE A 234 -0.30 20.26 4.47
N PRO A 235 0.68 21.16 4.40
CA PRO A 235 0.42 22.56 4.06
C PRO A 235 -0.30 22.72 2.71
N GLU A 236 -1.30 23.60 2.64
CA GLU A 236 -2.16 23.78 1.46
C GLU A 236 -1.40 24.27 0.23
N GLU A 237 -0.26 24.95 0.42
CA GLU A 237 0.61 25.38 -0.68
C GLU A 237 1.26 24.23 -1.44
N MET A 238 1.28 23.00 -0.87
CA MET A 238 1.79 21.79 -1.53
C MET A 238 0.78 21.24 -2.54
N THR A 239 0.50 22.03 -3.58
CA THR A 239 -0.53 21.76 -4.59
C THR A 239 -0.34 20.48 -5.38
N GLY A 240 0.91 20.01 -5.55
CA GLY A 240 1.22 18.76 -6.24
C GLY A 240 0.84 17.56 -5.38
N VAL A 241 1.20 17.59 -4.09
CA VAL A 241 0.80 16.54 -3.13
C VAL A 241 -0.71 16.49 -2.97
N TRP A 242 -1.38 17.64 -2.87
CA TRP A 242 -2.85 17.68 -2.78
C TRP A 242 -3.53 17.20 -4.05
N ARG A 243 -3.01 17.54 -5.23
CA ARG A 243 -3.50 16.99 -6.51
C ARG A 243 -3.37 15.46 -6.53
N TYR A 244 -2.19 14.94 -6.18
CA TYR A 244 -1.91 13.51 -6.12
C TYR A 244 -2.86 12.76 -5.18
N LEU A 245 -3.02 13.27 -3.95
CA LEU A 245 -3.93 12.67 -2.97
C LEU A 245 -5.38 12.69 -3.44
N ARG A 246 -5.86 13.79 -4.01
CA ARG A 246 -7.25 13.85 -4.53
C ARG A 246 -7.49 12.80 -5.61
N ASN A 247 -6.60 12.71 -6.60
CA ASN A 247 -6.72 11.70 -7.65
C ASN A 247 -6.70 10.28 -7.05
N ALA A 248 -5.82 10.02 -6.07
CA ALA A 248 -5.76 8.72 -5.42
C ALA A 248 -7.05 8.36 -4.65
N TYR A 249 -7.66 9.31 -3.93
CA TYR A 249 -8.95 9.07 -3.25
C TYR A 249 -10.15 8.92 -4.21
N GLU A 250 -9.96 9.18 -5.51
CA GLU A 250 -10.94 8.87 -6.55
C GLU A 250 -10.70 7.49 -7.19
N GLN A 251 -9.62 6.78 -6.84
CA GLN A 251 -9.32 5.44 -7.34
C GLN A 251 -9.83 4.36 -6.38
N GLU A 252 -10.61 3.42 -6.92
CA GLU A 252 -11.13 2.28 -6.16
C GLU A 252 -10.01 1.39 -5.62
N GLU A 253 -8.94 1.20 -6.40
CA GLU A 253 -7.78 0.40 -6.05
C GLU A 253 -7.08 0.93 -4.80
N PHE A 254 -7.16 2.24 -4.55
CA PHE A 254 -6.61 2.84 -3.35
C PHE A 254 -7.64 2.87 -2.21
N VAL A 255 -8.86 3.37 -2.46
CA VAL A 255 -9.86 3.56 -1.40
C VAL A 255 -10.31 2.24 -0.78
N ASN A 256 -10.55 1.21 -1.59
CA ASN A 256 -11.07 -0.07 -1.11
C ASN A 256 -9.98 -0.98 -0.51
N THR A 257 -8.71 -0.58 -0.62
CA THR A 257 -7.57 -1.27 0.01
C THR A 257 -7.13 -0.60 1.30
N CYS A 258 -7.63 0.62 1.60
CA CYS A 258 -7.37 1.32 2.86
C CYS A 258 -8.02 0.60 4.05
N ALA A 259 -7.29 0.52 5.16
CA ALA A 259 -7.92 0.27 6.45
C ALA A 259 -8.77 1.48 6.84
N ALA A 260 -9.81 1.27 7.66
CA ALA A 260 -10.60 2.37 8.20
C ALA A 260 -9.70 3.35 8.99
N ASP A 261 -9.97 4.66 8.89
CA ASP A 261 -9.20 5.69 9.61
C ASP A 261 -9.07 5.37 11.11
N GLN A 262 -10.13 4.85 11.73
CA GLN A 262 -10.13 4.46 13.14
C GLN A 262 -9.12 3.33 13.45
N GLU A 263 -8.95 2.37 12.55
CA GLU A 263 -7.92 1.31 12.68
C GLU A 263 -6.51 1.87 12.55
N ILE A 264 -6.31 2.84 11.65
CA ILE A 264 -5.03 3.55 11.50
C ILE A 264 -4.72 4.34 12.77
N GLU A 265 -5.68 5.09 13.30
CA GLU A 265 -5.52 5.85 14.53
C GLU A 265 -5.20 4.94 15.72
N LEU A 266 -5.96 3.86 15.91
CA LEU A 266 -5.76 2.90 17.00
C LEU A 266 -4.37 2.25 16.94
N ALA A 267 -3.92 1.87 15.75
CA ALA A 267 -2.59 1.28 15.56
C ALA A 267 -1.44 2.20 15.97
N TYR A 268 -1.67 3.52 16.01
CA TYR A 268 -0.68 4.51 16.42
C TYR A 268 -0.87 5.04 17.85
N MET A 269 -1.94 4.67 18.55
CA MET A 269 -2.28 5.22 19.87
C MET A 269 -1.16 5.12 20.90
N ASP A 270 -0.49 3.96 20.99
CA ASP A 270 0.56 3.73 21.99
C ASP A 270 1.93 4.31 21.58
N VAL A 271 2.16 4.46 20.27
CA VAL A 271 3.44 4.94 19.73
C VAL A 271 3.46 6.44 19.49
N ALA A 272 2.30 7.06 19.27
CA ALA A 272 2.12 8.50 19.16
C ALA A 272 2.13 9.14 20.56
N LYS A 273 3.27 8.99 21.24
CA LYS A 273 3.44 9.42 22.63
C LYS A 273 3.18 10.93 22.76
N ARG A 274 2.60 11.34 23.89
CA ARG A 274 2.48 12.77 24.21
C ARG A 274 3.88 13.37 24.37
N LEU A 275 4.04 14.62 23.91
CA LEU A 275 5.23 15.39 24.25
C LEU A 275 5.23 15.57 25.78
N ALA A 276 6.35 15.24 26.43
CA ALA A 276 6.50 15.52 27.85
C ALA A 276 6.30 17.03 28.09
N LYS A 277 5.67 17.41 29.21
CA LYS A 277 5.56 18.82 29.58
C LYS A 277 6.90 19.36 30.04
#